data_AF-A0A5K0YPF2-F1
#
_entry.id   AF-A0A5K0YPF2-F1
#
_cell.length_a   1.000
_cell.length_b   1.000
_cell.length_c   1.000
_cell.angle_alpha   90.00
_cell.angle_beta   90.00
_cell.angle_gamma   90.00
#
_symmetry.space_group_name_H-M   'P 1'
#
loop_
_entity.id
_entity.type
_entity.pdbx_description
1 polymer ?
#
loop_
_entity_poly.entity_id
_entity_poly.type
_entity_poly.pdbx_seq_one_letter_code
_entity_poly.pdbx_strand_id
1 'polypeptide(L)'
;VHVLPKEIFGISTYVVAAFLLRWLPVWLVDKLLLICAWLELGSIQKYGIKRPAMGPLYLKNTLGRTPVLDIGALEKIRSGDIRVVPGIKRFLPGKVEFVNGETLDIDAVILATGYKSNVPYWLR
;
A
#
# COMPACT_ATOMS: atom_id res chain seq x y z
N VAL A 1 2.57 -2.23 3.52
CA VAL A 1 2.67 -1.36 2.32
C VAL A 1 2.56 0.09 2.75
N HIS A 2 3.15 1.04 2.03
CA HIS A 2 2.88 2.46 2.27
C HIS A 2 1.62 2.88 1.52
N VAL A 3 0.74 3.58 2.21
CA VAL A 3 -0.45 4.21 1.65
C VAL A 3 -0.30 5.70 1.86
N LEU A 4 -0.32 6.46 0.78
CA LEU A 4 -0.25 7.91 0.76
C LEU A 4 -1.55 8.45 0.15
N PRO A 5 -2.02 9.65 0.53
CA PRO A 5 -3.14 10.25 -0.16
C PRO A 5 -2.71 10.59 -1.60
N LYS A 6 -3.63 10.59 -2.56
CA LYS A 6 -3.33 11.03 -3.93
C LYS A 6 -2.86 12.50 -3.95
N GLU A 7 -3.45 13.32 -3.09
CA GLU A 7 -3.17 14.74 -2.94
C GLU A 7 -2.92 15.07 -1.47
N ILE A 8 -1.96 15.95 -1.21
CA ILE A 8 -1.64 16.52 0.10
C ILE A 8 -2.01 17.99 0.01
N PHE A 9 -2.98 18.44 0.82
CA PHE A 9 -3.48 19.83 0.80
C PHE A 9 -3.84 20.34 -0.62
N GLY A 10 -4.45 19.49 -1.46
CA GLY A 10 -4.87 19.83 -2.82
C GLY A 10 -3.76 19.80 -3.89
N ILE A 11 -2.55 19.38 -3.53
CA ILE A 11 -1.43 19.21 -4.47
C ILE A 11 -1.07 17.72 -4.57
N SER A 12 -0.83 17.23 -5.78
CA SER A 12 -0.41 15.84 -6.00
C SER A 12 0.78 15.46 -5.11
N THR A 13 0.67 14.32 -4.42
CA THR A 13 1.74 13.79 -3.56
C THR A 13 3.06 13.62 -4.29
N TYR A 14 3.03 13.30 -5.59
CA TYR A 14 4.25 13.21 -6.39
C TYR A 14 4.90 14.58 -6.63
N VAL A 15 4.11 15.62 -6.85
CA VAL A 15 4.61 16.99 -7.03
C VAL A 15 5.25 17.48 -5.73
N VAL A 16 4.58 17.26 -4.60
CA VAL A 16 5.13 17.56 -3.27
C VAL A 16 6.45 16.81 -3.05
N ALA A 17 6.48 15.50 -3.31
CA ALA A 17 7.68 14.69 -3.16
C ALA A 17 8.84 15.17 -4.06
N ALA A 18 8.57 15.43 -5.34
CA ALA A 18 9.58 15.90 -6.29
C ALA A 18 10.14 17.26 -5.91
N PHE A 19 9.28 18.18 -5.46
CA PHE A 19 9.70 19.49 -4.97
C PHE A 19 10.60 19.39 -3.74
N LEU A 20 10.22 18.60 -2.74
CA LEU A 20 11.00 18.40 -1.52
C LEU A 20 12.35 17.72 -1.80
N LEU A 21 12.38 16.73 -2.70
CA LEU A 21 13.60 16.03 -3.11
C LEU A 21 14.63 16.95 -3.77
N ARG A 22 14.21 18.11 -4.31
CA ARG A 22 15.15 19.10 -4.86
C ARG A 22 16.01 19.77 -3.78
N TRP A 23 15.54 19.77 -2.54
CA TRP A 23 16.16 20.53 -1.44
C TRP A 23 16.59 19.67 -0.26
N LEU A 24 16.01 18.49 -0.09
CA LEU A 24 16.16 17.67 1.12
C LEU A 24 16.62 16.24 0.80
N PRO A 25 17.35 15.58 1.71
CA PRO A 25 17.73 14.18 1.55
C PRO A 25 16.50 13.25 1.67
N VAL A 26 16.55 12.09 1.00
CA VAL A 26 15.42 11.13 0.89
C VAL A 26 14.81 10.76 2.24
N TRP A 27 15.62 10.48 3.26
CA TRP A 27 15.12 10.09 4.59
C TRP A 27 14.24 11.17 5.23
N LEU A 28 14.54 12.45 4.97
CA LEU A 28 13.79 13.58 5.51
C LEU A 28 12.50 13.78 4.72
N VAL A 29 12.56 13.68 3.39
CA VAL A 29 11.36 13.72 2.54
C VAL A 29 10.39 12.60 2.92
N ASP A 30 10.90 11.39 3.14
CA ASP A 30 10.09 10.25 3.61
C ASP A 30 9.38 10.54 4.93
N LYS A 31 10.08 11.14 5.91
CA LYS A 31 9.46 11.54 7.19
C LYS A 31 8.37 12.59 6.98
N LEU A 32 8.64 13.63 6.17
CA LEU A 32 7.67 14.69 5.89
C LEU A 32 6.41 14.14 5.19
N LEU A 33 6.58 13.28 4.17
CA LEU A 33 5.46 12.63 3.49
C LEU A 33 4.64 11.76 4.43
N LEU A 34 5.27 11.04 5.36
CA LEU A 34 4.56 10.21 6.33
C LEU A 34 3.80 11.05 7.37
N ILE A 35 4.31 12.23 7.75
CA ILE A 35 3.60 13.18 8.59
C ILE A 35 2.37 13.72 7.86
N CYS A 36 2.53 14.22 6.62
CA CYS A 36 1.42 14.69 5.80
C CYS A 36 0.36 13.59 5.60
N ALA A 37 0.79 12.37 5.27
CA ALA A 37 -0.11 11.24 5.11
C ALA A 37 -0.83 10.86 6.42
N TRP A 38 -0.20 11.05 7.58
CA TRP A 38 -0.87 10.84 8.86
C TRP A 38 -1.86 11.96 9.19
N LEU A 39 -1.59 13.21 8.82
CA LEU A 39 -2.53 14.31 8.99
C LEU A 39 -3.80 14.12 8.13
N GLU A 40 -3.64 13.67 6.88
CA GLU A 40 -4.75 13.45 5.94
C GLU A 40 -5.48 12.12 6.18
N LEU A 41 -4.74 11.02 6.35
CA LEU A 41 -5.29 9.65 6.42
C LEU A 41 -5.34 9.06 7.84
N GLY A 42 -4.79 9.73 8.85
CA GLY A 42 -4.69 9.21 10.20
C GLY A 42 -3.89 7.90 10.32
N SER A 43 -4.14 7.18 11.43
CA SER A 43 -3.59 5.83 11.63
C SER A 43 -4.40 4.80 10.87
N ILE A 44 -3.72 4.08 9.96
CA ILE A 44 -4.27 2.94 9.20
C ILE A 44 -3.92 1.59 9.84
N GLN A 45 -3.07 1.57 10.87
CA GLN A 45 -2.62 0.34 11.51
C GLN A 45 -3.78 -0.41 12.18
N LYS A 46 -4.76 0.34 12.72
CA LYS A 46 -5.98 -0.22 13.33
C LYS A 46 -6.84 -1.04 12.35
N TYR A 47 -6.65 -0.85 11.05
CA TYR A 47 -7.34 -1.61 9.99
C TYR A 47 -6.48 -2.77 9.46
N GLY A 48 -5.45 -3.20 10.17
CA GLY A 48 -4.57 -4.30 9.76
C GLY A 48 -3.49 -3.92 8.73
N ILE A 49 -3.47 -2.67 8.24
CA ILE A 49 -2.48 -2.22 7.27
C ILE A 49 -1.21 -1.77 7.99
N LYS A 50 -0.23 -2.68 8.07
CA LYS A 50 1.08 -2.39 8.66
C LYS A 50 1.94 -1.56 7.70
N ARG A 51 2.39 -0.40 8.18
CA ARG A 51 3.36 0.44 7.46
C ARG A 51 4.76 -0.19 7.55
N PRO A 52 5.51 -0.28 6.45
CA PRO A 52 6.92 -0.68 6.47
C PRO A 52 7.76 0.28 7.32
N ALA A 53 8.85 -0.23 7.91
CA ALA A 53 9.79 0.58 8.69
C ALA A 53 10.62 1.54 7.82
N MET A 54 11.02 1.09 6.62
CA MET A 54 11.70 1.93 5.62
C MET A 54 10.72 2.89 4.96
N GLY A 55 11.15 4.10 4.61
CA GLY A 55 10.30 5.13 4.02
C GLY A 55 9.84 4.84 2.58
N PRO A 56 8.78 5.51 2.10
CA PRO A 56 8.15 5.23 0.81
C PRO A 56 9.05 5.46 -0.40
N LEU A 57 9.79 6.57 -0.44
CA LEU A 57 10.71 6.88 -1.53
C LEU A 57 11.97 6.03 -1.46
N TYR A 58 12.48 5.77 -0.25
CA TYR A 58 13.59 4.84 -0.07
C TYR A 58 13.24 3.44 -0.60
N LEU A 59 12.06 2.91 -0.27
CA LEU A 59 11.57 1.61 -0.77
C LEU A 59 11.38 1.59 -2.29
N LYS A 60 10.89 2.69 -2.87
CA LYS A 60 10.78 2.84 -4.32
C LYS A 60 12.16 2.77 -4.97
N ASN A 61 13.13 3.52 -4.45
CA ASN A 61 14.46 3.63 -5.04
C ASN A 61 15.28 2.33 -4.90
N THR A 62 15.11 1.60 -3.80
CA THR A 62 15.92 0.41 -3.50
C THR A 62 15.28 -0.89 -3.97
N LEU A 63 13.96 -1.04 -3.82
CA LEU A 63 13.24 -2.28 -4.07
C LEU A 63 12.23 -2.17 -5.22
N GLY A 64 12.13 -1.00 -5.88
CA GLY A 64 11.12 -0.74 -6.92
C GLY A 64 9.67 -0.73 -6.37
N ARG A 65 9.49 -0.69 -5.05
CA ARG A 65 8.17 -0.78 -4.41
C ARG A 65 7.57 0.61 -4.22
N THR A 66 6.73 1.01 -5.16
CA THR A 66 6.03 2.30 -5.11
C THR A 66 4.92 2.27 -4.05
N PRO A 67 4.75 3.35 -3.26
CA PRO A 67 3.61 3.48 -2.35
C PRO A 67 2.29 3.48 -3.12
N VAL A 68 1.24 2.95 -2.50
CA VAL A 68 -0.12 3.01 -3.04
C VAL A 68 -0.68 4.41 -2.80
N LEU A 69 -1.26 5.02 -3.82
CA LEU A 69 -2.04 6.24 -3.68
C LEU A 69 -3.49 5.88 -3.40
N ASP A 70 -4.00 6.29 -2.24
CA ASP A 70 -5.40 6.10 -1.91
C ASP A 70 -6.28 7.11 -2.66
N ILE A 71 -7.36 6.58 -3.23
CA ILE A 71 -8.37 7.32 -3.98
C ILE A 71 -9.79 7.07 -3.44
N GLY A 72 -9.93 6.51 -2.23
CA GLY A 72 -11.22 6.14 -1.63
C GLY A 72 -11.30 4.69 -1.14
N ALA A 73 -10.27 3.87 -1.36
CA ALA A 73 -10.25 2.49 -0.84
C ALA A 73 -10.17 2.50 0.70
N LEU A 74 -9.40 3.42 1.28
CA LEU A 74 -9.31 3.55 2.73
C LEU A 74 -10.65 3.94 3.35
N GLU A 75 -11.43 4.80 2.70
CA GLU A 75 -12.78 5.16 3.16
C GLU A 75 -13.69 3.92 3.21
N LYS A 76 -13.66 3.09 2.16
CA LYS A 76 -14.40 1.83 2.13
C LYS A 76 -13.96 0.86 3.23
N ILE A 77 -12.66 0.80 3.53
CA ILE A 77 -12.16 0.03 4.68
C ILE A 77 -12.68 0.60 6.02
N ARG A 78 -12.71 1.93 6.17
CA ARG A 78 -13.22 2.58 7.39
C ARG A 78 -14.72 2.34 7.59
N SER A 79 -15.50 2.36 6.52
CA SER A 79 -16.95 2.13 6.55
C SER A 79 -17.34 0.67 6.81
N GLY A 80 -16.41 -0.27 6.62
CA GLY A 80 -16.65 -1.70 6.75
C GLY A 80 -17.05 -2.40 5.44
N ASP A 81 -17.27 -1.64 4.36
CA ASP A 81 -17.51 -2.18 3.00
C ASP A 81 -16.37 -3.08 2.52
N ILE A 82 -15.13 -2.80 2.95
CA ILE A 82 -13.95 -3.64 2.68
C ILE A 82 -13.34 -4.12 4.00
N ARG A 83 -13.30 -5.44 4.21
CA ARG A 83 -12.63 -6.05 5.36
C ARG A 83 -11.20 -6.47 4.99
N VAL A 84 -10.21 -5.91 5.69
CA VAL A 84 -8.82 -6.37 5.60
C VAL A 84 -8.67 -7.65 6.40
N VAL A 85 -8.27 -8.73 5.74
CA VAL A 85 -8.09 -10.07 6.33
C VAL A 85 -6.62 -10.49 6.32
N PRO A 86 -6.21 -11.46 7.16
CA PRO A 86 -4.86 -12.01 7.13
C PRO A 86 -4.56 -12.74 5.81
N GLY A 87 -3.30 -13.16 5.66
CA GLY A 87 -2.89 -13.97 4.51
C GLY A 87 -3.69 -15.28 4.40
N ILE A 88 -3.85 -15.76 3.18
CA ILE A 88 -4.50 -17.05 2.89
C ILE A 88 -3.54 -18.19 3.23
N LYS A 89 -4.02 -19.19 3.97
CA LYS A 89 -3.30 -20.43 4.27
C LYS A 89 -3.58 -21.51 3.22
N ARG A 90 -4.85 -21.73 2.87
CA ARG A 90 -5.27 -22.61 1.78
C ARG A 90 -6.70 -22.32 1.31
N PHE A 91 -7.00 -22.78 0.10
CA PHE A 91 -8.34 -22.81 -0.45
C PHE A 91 -9.03 -24.13 -0.11
N LEU A 92 -10.33 -24.06 0.16
CA LEU A 92 -11.22 -25.17 0.42
C LEU A 92 -12.43 -25.07 -0.54
N PRO A 93 -13.21 -26.13 -0.74
CA PRO A 93 -14.44 -26.04 -1.52
C PRO A 93 -15.37 -24.95 -0.95
N GLY A 94 -15.61 -23.89 -1.71
CA GLY A 94 -16.45 -22.74 -1.33
C GLY A 94 -15.91 -21.83 -0.22
N LYS A 95 -14.68 -22.09 0.27
CA LYS A 95 -14.15 -21.45 1.49
C LYS A 95 -12.67 -21.11 1.39
N VAL A 96 -12.22 -20.20 2.23
CA VAL A 96 -10.80 -19.82 2.39
C VAL A 96 -10.42 -19.93 3.87
N GLU A 97 -9.36 -20.67 4.17
CA GLU A 97 -8.73 -20.70 5.50
C GLU A 97 -7.58 -19.68 5.54
N PHE A 98 -7.59 -18.80 6.53
CA PHE A 98 -6.55 -17.78 6.76
C PHE A 98 -5.45 -18.28 7.71
N VAL A 99 -4.31 -17.58 7.73
CA VAL A 99 -3.16 -17.94 8.57
C VAL A 99 -3.43 -17.88 10.09
N ASN A 100 -4.48 -17.18 10.52
CA ASN A 100 -4.93 -17.15 11.91
C ASN A 100 -5.89 -18.30 12.27
N GLY A 101 -6.20 -19.20 11.33
CA GLY A 101 -7.12 -20.32 11.53
C GLY A 101 -8.60 -20.01 11.27
N GLU A 102 -8.94 -18.74 11.02
CA GLU A 102 -10.30 -18.34 10.63
C GLU A 102 -10.64 -18.89 9.23
N THR A 103 -11.90 -19.27 9.01
CA THR A 103 -12.40 -19.74 7.71
C THR A 103 -13.61 -18.92 7.30
N LEU A 104 -13.65 -18.46 6.05
CA LEU A 104 -14.78 -17.73 5.49
C LEU A 104 -15.28 -18.40 4.21
N ASP A 105 -16.60 -18.38 4.02
CA ASP A 105 -17.26 -18.69 2.75
C ASP A 105 -17.01 -17.56 1.74
N ILE A 106 -16.60 -17.93 0.53
CA ILE A 106 -16.18 -16.98 -0.52
C ILE A 106 -16.69 -17.47 -1.87
N ASP A 107 -17.45 -16.63 -2.58
CA ASP A 107 -18.00 -16.96 -3.90
C ASP A 107 -16.97 -16.84 -5.03
N ALA A 108 -16.03 -15.90 -4.90
CA ALA A 108 -15.03 -15.61 -5.93
C ALA A 108 -13.71 -15.12 -5.34
N VAL A 109 -12.60 -15.44 -6.01
CA VAL A 109 -11.24 -15.00 -5.65
C VAL A 109 -10.60 -14.29 -6.83
N ILE A 110 -10.14 -13.05 -6.59
CA ILE A 110 -9.40 -12.26 -7.59
C ILE A 110 -7.94 -12.15 -7.15
N LEU A 111 -7.03 -12.71 -7.96
CA LEU A 111 -5.59 -12.67 -7.69
C LEU A 111 -4.95 -11.38 -8.25
N ALA A 112 -5.01 -10.30 -7.47
CA ALA A 112 -4.35 -9.02 -7.78
C ALA A 112 -2.87 -9.00 -7.33
N THR A 113 -2.10 -10.05 -7.65
CA THR A 113 -0.72 -10.27 -7.14
C THR A 113 0.39 -9.67 -8.02
N GLY A 114 0.02 -8.89 -9.03
CA GLY A 114 0.95 -8.19 -9.93
C GLY A 114 1.45 -9.04 -11.10
N TYR A 115 2.48 -8.55 -11.80
CA TYR A 115 3.02 -9.16 -13.01
C TYR A 115 4.52 -9.43 -12.86
N LYS A 116 5.04 -10.40 -13.63
CA LYS A 116 6.49 -10.62 -13.81
C LYS A 116 6.89 -10.18 -15.21
N SER A 117 7.97 -9.41 -15.32
CA SER A 117 8.52 -9.00 -16.62
C SER A 117 9.17 -10.19 -17.32
N ASN A 118 8.92 -10.34 -18.62
CA ASN A 118 9.62 -11.30 -19.47
C ASN A 118 10.81 -10.67 -20.22
N VAL A 119 11.08 -9.37 -20.05
CA VAL A 119 12.18 -8.63 -20.72
C VAL A 119 13.53 -9.31 -20.63
N PRO A 120 13.98 -9.82 -19.47
CA PRO A 120 15.27 -10.49 -19.37
C PRO A 120 15.41 -11.76 -20.22
N TYR A 121 14.30 -12.34 -20.70
CA TYR A 121 14.34 -13.52 -21.55
C TYR A 121 14.47 -13.19 -23.04
N TRP A 122 14.01 -12.01 -23.47
CA TRP A 122 14.00 -11.62 -24.88
C TRP A 122 14.95 -10.48 -25.24
N LEU A 123 15.29 -9.61 -24.29
CA LEU A 123 16.30 -8.56 -24.45
C LEU A 123 17.64 -9.11 -23.93
N ARG A 124 18.51 -9.52 -24.86
CA ARG A 124 19.92 -9.84 -24.60
C ARG A 124 20.78 -8.64 -24.96
#